data_AF-A0A7C9HNN7-F1
#
_entry.id   AF-A0A7C9HNN7-F1
#
_cell.length_a   1.000
_cell.length_b   1.000
_cell.length_c   1.000
_cell.angle_alpha   90.00
_cell.angle_beta   90.00
_cell.angle_gamma   90.00
#
_symmetry.space_group_name_H-M   'P 1'
#
loop_
_entity.id
_entity.type
_entity.pdbx_description
1 polymer ?
#
loop_
_entity_poly.entity_id
_entity_poly.type
_entity_poly.pdbx_seq_one_letter_code
_entity_poly.pdbx_strand_id
1 'polypeptide(L)'
;MRNFHAWQRRTMRRADRQLWGGLLLIVIAAVVAVWLPSALDRSGTLAAVFAMLRYLVALPLLAGATFAAMGAWTLWCLHRDPLMLYYRHDGR
;
A
#
# COMPACT_ATOMS: atom_id res chain seq x y z
N MET A 1 -28.15 15.80 3.08
CA MET A 1 -27.23 15.22 2.06
C MET A 1 -25.85 15.90 1.94
N ARG A 2 -25.66 17.18 2.31
CA ARG A 2 -24.33 17.85 2.25
C ARG A 2 -23.21 17.12 3.03
N ASN A 3 -23.53 16.55 4.20
CA ASN A 3 -22.55 15.82 5.03
C ASN A 3 -22.06 14.52 4.35
N PHE A 4 -22.95 13.82 3.65
CA PHE A 4 -22.63 12.59 2.93
C PHE A 4 -21.63 12.83 1.79
N HIS A 5 -21.86 13.83 0.93
CA HIS A 5 -20.92 14.14 -0.16
C HIS A 5 -19.58 14.69 0.36
N ALA A 6 -19.57 15.38 1.49
CA ALA A 6 -18.33 15.81 2.14
C ALA A 6 -17.55 14.61 2.69
N TRP A 7 -18.23 13.67 3.34
CA TRP A 7 -17.65 12.41 3.81
C TRP A 7 -17.11 11.58 2.64
N GLN A 8 -17.90 11.34 1.60
CA GLN A 8 -17.53 10.53 0.43
C GLN A 8 -16.24 11.06 -0.22
N ARG A 9 -16.12 12.39 -0.42
CA ARG A 9 -14.92 13.02 -0.99
C ARG A 9 -13.70 12.93 -0.08
N ARG A 10 -13.87 12.89 1.24
CA ARG A 10 -12.75 12.69 2.18
C ARG A 10 -12.30 11.24 2.16
N THR A 11 -13.24 10.30 2.15
CA THR A 11 -12.95 8.85 2.13
C THR A 11 -12.30 8.44 0.81
N MET A 12 -12.81 8.92 -0.34
CA MET A 12 -12.17 8.70 -1.65
C MET A 12 -10.72 9.22 -1.66
N ARG A 13 -10.47 10.44 -1.17
CA ARG A 13 -9.11 11.00 -1.12
C ARG A 13 -8.16 10.28 -0.15
N ARG A 14 -8.68 9.59 0.87
CA ARG A 14 -7.88 8.73 1.75
C ARG A 14 -7.57 7.39 1.09
N ALA A 15 -8.58 6.75 0.49
CA ALA A 15 -8.43 5.49 -0.22
C ALA A 15 -7.48 5.62 -1.41
N ASP A 16 -7.57 6.72 -2.16
CA ASP A 16 -6.67 7.05 -3.27
C ASP A 16 -5.22 7.23 -2.78
N ARG A 17 -5.01 7.96 -1.67
CA ARG A 17 -3.69 8.09 -1.05
C ARG A 17 -3.12 6.75 -0.56
N GLN A 18 -3.95 5.86 -0.02
CA GLN A 18 -3.52 4.52 0.38
C GLN A 18 -3.15 3.67 -0.84
N LEU A 19 -3.93 3.77 -1.91
CA LEU A 19 -3.67 3.07 -3.16
C LEU A 19 -2.35 3.50 -3.79
N TRP A 20 -2.20 4.80 -4.04
CA TRP A 20 -0.98 5.35 -4.65
C TRP A 20 0.23 5.25 -3.73
N GLY A 21 0.05 5.45 -2.42
CA GLY A 21 1.12 5.27 -1.43
C GLY A 21 1.61 3.82 -1.37
N GLY A 22 0.68 2.86 -1.39
CA GLY A 22 1.01 1.43 -1.46
C GLY A 22 1.72 1.05 -2.75
N LEU A 23 1.24 1.53 -3.90
CA LEU A 23 1.89 1.33 -5.20
C LEU A 23 3.30 1.92 -5.23
N LEU A 24 3.48 3.15 -4.75
CA LEU A 24 4.79 3.80 -4.68
C LEU A 24 5.76 2.99 -3.80
N LEU A 25 5.29 2.49 -2.65
CA LEU A 25 6.09 1.63 -1.77
C LEU A 25 6.50 0.33 -2.47
N ILE A 26 5.59 -0.31 -3.22
CA ILE A 26 5.90 -1.50 -4.03
C ILE A 26 6.98 -1.18 -5.05
N VAL A 27 6.84 -0.08 -5.80
CA VAL A 27 7.80 0.31 -6.84
C VAL A 27 9.18 0.56 -6.23
N ILE A 28 9.26 1.32 -5.14
CA ILE A 28 10.53 1.59 -4.45
C ILE A 28 11.16 0.28 -3.96
N ALA A 29 10.37 -0.59 -3.32
CA ALA A 29 10.88 -1.87 -2.83
C ALA A 29 11.32 -2.80 -3.96
N ALA A 30 10.62 -2.82 -5.10
CA ALA A 30 11.00 -3.58 -6.28
C ALA A 30 12.30 -3.07 -6.91
N VAL A 31 12.46 -1.74 -7.01
CA VAL A 31 13.72 -1.13 -7.44
C VAL A 31 14.84 -1.56 -6.51
N VAL A 32 14.68 -1.39 -5.20
CA VAL A 32 15.68 -1.82 -4.21
C VAL A 32 15.99 -3.31 -4.36
N ALA A 33 14.99 -4.17 -4.56
CA ALA A 33 15.18 -5.62 -4.74
C ALA A 33 16.02 -5.97 -5.98
N VAL A 34 15.91 -5.20 -7.08
CA VAL A 34 16.69 -5.40 -8.31
C VAL A 34 18.12 -4.88 -8.15
N TRP A 35 18.32 -3.78 -7.44
CA TRP A 35 19.64 -3.18 -7.23
C TRP A 35 20.45 -3.86 -6.14
N LEU A 36 19.77 -4.49 -5.17
CA LEU A 36 20.43 -5.14 -4.03
C LEU A 36 21.46 -6.18 -4.51
N PRO A 37 21.14 -7.20 -5.35
CA PRO A 37 22.08 -8.21 -5.82
C PRO A 37 23.35 -7.62 -6.47
N SER A 38 23.18 -6.58 -7.29
CA SER A 38 24.26 -5.87 -7.97
C SER A 38 25.25 -5.22 -7.01
N ALA A 39 24.76 -4.77 -5.85
CA ALA A 39 25.61 -4.29 -4.76
C ALA A 39 26.23 -5.43 -3.96
N LEU A 40 25.55 -6.59 -3.86
CA LEU A 40 26.00 -7.75 -3.07
C LEU A 40 27.21 -8.46 -3.68
N ASP A 41 27.22 -8.64 -5.00
CA ASP A 41 28.28 -9.38 -5.72
C ASP A 41 29.68 -8.77 -5.51
N ARG A 42 29.76 -7.51 -5.05
CA ARG A 42 31.02 -6.83 -4.72
C ARG A 42 31.55 -7.12 -3.31
N SER A 43 30.81 -7.84 -2.47
CA SER A 43 31.08 -7.96 -1.02
C SER A 43 31.18 -9.42 -0.54
N GLY A 44 32.29 -10.09 -0.90
CA GLY A 44 32.50 -11.53 -0.66
C GLY A 44 32.37 -12.05 0.78
N THR A 45 32.46 -11.19 1.80
CA THR A 45 32.39 -11.58 3.23
C THR A 45 31.05 -11.28 3.91
N LEU A 46 30.15 -10.51 3.29
CA LEU A 46 28.90 -10.03 3.92
C LEU A 46 27.65 -10.80 3.47
N ALA A 47 27.80 -11.89 2.71
CA ALA A 47 26.71 -12.63 2.07
C ALA A 47 25.59 -13.05 3.06
N ALA A 48 25.92 -13.42 4.30
CA ALA A 48 24.92 -13.80 5.31
C ALA A 48 24.05 -12.61 5.78
N VAL A 49 24.64 -11.44 5.99
CA VAL A 49 23.92 -10.20 6.34
C VAL A 49 23.00 -9.80 5.20
N PHE A 50 23.45 -9.98 3.98
CA PHE A 50 22.68 -9.65 2.80
C PHE A 50 21.55 -10.62 2.47
N ALA A 51 21.70 -11.91 2.81
CA ALA A 51 20.58 -12.85 2.79
C ALA A 51 19.46 -12.41 3.76
N MET A 52 19.81 -11.86 4.92
CA MET A 52 18.86 -11.27 5.87
C MET A 52 18.19 -10.00 5.31
N LEU A 53 18.95 -9.12 4.65
CA LEU A 53 18.43 -7.92 3.99
C LEU A 53 17.42 -8.23 2.88
N ARG A 54 17.59 -9.33 2.15
CA ARG A 54 16.62 -9.75 1.13
C ARG A 54 15.23 -10.02 1.73
N TYR A 55 15.15 -10.59 2.93
CA TYR A 55 13.87 -10.79 3.62
C TYR A 55 13.29 -9.48 4.16
N LEU A 56 14.14 -8.54 4.58
CA LEU A 56 13.70 -7.20 4.98
C LEU A 56 13.04 -6.42 3.83
N VAL A 57 13.50 -6.61 2.58
CA VAL A 57 12.89 -6.01 1.38
C VAL A 57 11.50 -6.59 1.06
N ALA A 58 11.18 -7.80 1.54
CA ALA A 58 9.84 -8.36 1.38
C ALA A 58 8.78 -7.65 2.24
N LEU A 59 9.16 -7.08 3.39
CA LEU A 59 8.24 -6.35 4.28
C LEU A 59 7.58 -5.13 3.61
N PRO A 60 8.31 -4.20 2.97
CA PRO A 60 7.69 -3.07 2.29
C PRO A 60 6.86 -3.50 1.07
N LEU A 61 7.18 -4.62 0.40
CA LEU A 61 6.34 -5.17 -0.66
C LEU A 61 4.98 -5.64 -0.10
N LEU A 62 4.99 -6.36 1.02
CA LEU A 62 3.76 -6.81 1.68
C LEU A 62 2.95 -5.63 2.24
N ALA A 63 3.61 -4.66 2.88
CA ALA A 63 2.97 -3.45 3.36
C ALA A 63 2.36 -2.64 2.20
N GLY A 64 3.10 -2.47 1.11
CA GLY A 64 2.61 -1.76 -0.08
C GLY A 64 1.44 -2.47 -0.75
N ALA A 65 1.49 -3.80 -0.85
CA ALA A 65 0.40 -4.62 -1.39
C ALA A 65 -0.86 -4.54 -0.53
N THR A 66 -0.74 -4.59 0.80
CA THR A 66 -1.89 -4.45 1.70
C THR A 66 -2.50 -3.05 1.63
N PHE A 67 -1.70 -1.98 1.60
CA PHE A 67 -2.21 -0.62 1.39
C PHE A 67 -2.90 -0.44 0.03
N ALA A 68 -2.30 -0.97 -1.04
CA ALA A 68 -2.86 -0.90 -2.38
C ALA A 68 -4.20 -1.67 -2.47
N ALA A 69 -4.24 -2.89 -1.95
CA ALA A 69 -5.45 -3.72 -1.91
C ALA A 69 -6.56 -3.07 -1.07
N MET A 70 -6.22 -2.53 0.10
CA MET A 70 -7.19 -1.89 0.99
C MET A 70 -7.73 -0.59 0.39
N GLY A 71 -6.87 0.22 -0.25
CA GLY A 71 -7.28 1.41 -1.00
C GLY A 71 -8.20 1.06 -2.18
N ALA A 72 -7.84 0.06 -2.98
CA ALA A 72 -8.64 -0.42 -4.11
C ALA A 72 -10.00 -0.97 -3.66
N TRP A 73 -10.01 -1.79 -2.61
CA TRP A 73 -11.23 -2.32 -2.01
C TRP A 73 -12.15 -1.21 -1.51
N THR A 74 -11.59 -0.20 -0.85
CA THR A 74 -12.35 0.94 -0.33
C THR A 74 -12.95 1.76 -1.47
N LEU A 75 -12.19 2.02 -2.54
CA LEU A 75 -12.68 2.69 -3.75
C LEU A 75 -13.78 1.89 -4.45
N TRP A 76 -13.61 0.58 -4.59
CA TRP A 76 -14.61 -0.32 -5.15
C TRP A 76 -15.92 -0.27 -4.36
N CYS A 77 -15.85 -0.40 -3.03
CA CYS A 77 -17.03 -0.34 -2.18
C CYS A 77 -17.71 1.04 -2.23
N LEU A 78 -16.93 2.13 -2.29
CA LEU A 78 -17.45 3.49 -2.48
C LEU A 78 -18.14 3.69 -3.84
N HIS A 79 -17.72 2.98 -4.88
CA HIS A 79 -18.34 3.05 -6.21
C HIS A 79 -19.61 2.20 -6.27
N ARG A 80 -19.60 1.02 -5.66
CA ARG A 80 -20.71 0.07 -5.67
C ARG A 80 -21.85 0.51 -4.74
N ASP A 81 -21.56 0.74 -3.45
CA ASP A 81 -22.57 0.99 -2.42
C ASP A 81 -22.08 2.00 -1.35
N PRO A 82 -21.97 3.30 -1.70
CA PRO A 82 -21.42 4.31 -0.78
C PRO A 82 -22.31 4.59 0.44
N LEU A 83 -23.63 4.37 0.32
CA LEU A 83 -24.59 4.55 1.42
C LEU A 83 -24.39 3.51 2.52
N MET A 84 -24.24 2.23 2.15
CA MET A 84 -24.04 1.15 3.11
C MET A 84 -22.76 1.35 3.93
N LEU A 85 -21.68 1.79 3.27
CA LEU A 85 -20.41 2.14 3.92
C LEU A 85 -20.54 3.35 4.87
N TYR A 86 -21.34 4.34 4.50
CA TYR A 86 -21.60 5.51 5.34
C TYR A 86 -22.33 5.13 6.63
N TYR A 87 -23.43 4.36 6.53
CA TYR A 87 -24.19 3.90 7.68
C TYR A 87 -23.39 2.96 8.58
N ARG A 88 -22.58 2.06 8.00
CA ARG A 88 -21.68 1.18 8.75
C ARG A 88 -20.61 1.96 9.53
N HIS A 89 -20.21 3.13 9.06
CA HIS A 89 -19.23 3.99 9.74
C HIS A 89 -19.87 4.86 10.83
N ASP A 90 -21.08 5.38 10.61
CA ASP A 90 -21.78 6.22 11.59
C ASP A 90 -22.56 5.40 12.65
N GLY A 91 -22.67 4.08 12.50
CA GLY A 91 -23.26 3.18 13.50
C GLY A 91 -24.75 3.40 13.74
N ARG A 92 -25.44 4.02 12.78
CA ARG A 92 -26.89 4.27 12.79
C ARG A 92 -27.54 3.65 11.58
#